data_AF-A0A7Z0NFB5-F1
#
_entry.id   AF-A0A7Z0NFB5-F1
#
_cell.length_a   1.000
_cell.length_b   1.000
_cell.length_c   1.000
_cell.angle_alpha   90.00
_cell.angle_beta   90.00
_cell.angle_gamma   90.00
#
_symmetry.space_group_name_H-M   'P 1'
#
loop_
_entity.id
_entity.type
_entity.pdbx_description
1 polymer ?
#
loop_
_entity_poly.entity_id
_entity_poly.type
_entity_poly.pdbx_seq_one_letter_code
_entity_poly.pdbx_strand_id
1 'polypeptide(L)'
;MVFRYVRRLSAVALVALCSAASANSVPTWPVSPSRMILDTPYGTLNIATSEYIYESRLRVDDNDVDPPVRGILNITYAFSTPKAQVALVSVNSGNNGCPVSYRWVVLEKSGYTVTPEFGSCSEHIKVSAKGRLFTLQTPSQKRDKIDIYTFDGKTIKRRSAPYR
;
A
#
# COMPACT_ATOMS: atom_id res chain seq x y z
N MET A 1 70.98 -11.46 39.01
CA MET A 1 69.69 -11.63 38.30
C MET A 1 68.59 -11.67 39.35
N VAL A 2 68.05 -10.50 39.75
CA VAL A 2 66.80 -9.87 39.27
C VAL A 2 65.60 -10.82 39.34
N PHE A 3 64.68 -10.59 40.27
CA PHE A 3 63.25 -10.51 39.99
C PHE A 3 62.58 -9.67 41.08
N ARG A 4 62.31 -8.40 40.76
CA ARG A 4 61.56 -7.45 41.61
C ARG A 4 60.07 -7.66 41.38
N TYR A 5 59.35 -7.70 42.50
CA TYR A 5 57.89 -7.71 42.59
C TYR A 5 57.27 -6.55 41.79
N VAL A 6 56.37 -6.86 40.85
CA VAL A 6 55.54 -5.85 40.18
C VAL A 6 54.14 -5.89 40.78
N ARG A 7 53.83 -4.77 41.41
CA ARG A 7 52.60 -4.41 42.14
C ARG A 7 51.43 -4.34 41.16
N ARG A 8 50.40 -5.18 41.35
CA ARG A 8 49.15 -5.14 40.58
C ARG A 8 48.31 -3.94 41.03
N LEU A 9 48.07 -2.99 40.13
CA LEU A 9 47.12 -1.89 40.32
C LEU A 9 45.82 -2.23 39.56
N SER A 10 44.73 -2.37 40.30
CA SER A 10 43.38 -2.59 39.78
C SER A 10 42.84 -1.31 39.14
N ALA A 11 42.44 -1.37 37.87
CA ALA A 11 41.73 -0.28 37.20
C ALA A 11 40.21 -0.50 37.33
N VAL A 12 39.54 0.48 37.95
CA VAL A 12 38.06 0.56 38.04
C VAL A 12 37.54 1.06 36.69
N ALA A 13 36.77 0.23 35.99
CA ALA A 13 36.10 0.60 34.74
C ALA A 13 34.75 1.26 35.05
N LEU A 14 34.64 2.56 34.79
CA LEU A 14 33.39 3.31 34.76
C LEU A 14 32.58 2.89 33.52
N VAL A 15 31.47 2.18 33.75
CA VAL A 15 30.50 1.84 32.70
C VAL A 15 29.68 3.09 32.37
N ALA A 16 29.99 3.73 31.24
CA ALA A 16 29.17 4.81 30.69
C ALA A 16 27.86 4.23 30.14
N LEU A 17 26.74 4.54 30.78
CA LEU A 17 25.40 4.28 30.27
C LEU A 17 25.14 5.21 29.08
N CYS A 18 25.43 4.74 27.86
CA CYS A 18 24.92 5.37 26.65
C CYS A 18 23.40 5.20 26.60
N SER A 19 22.66 6.23 26.99
CA SER A 19 21.25 6.37 26.62
C SER A 19 21.19 6.52 25.10
N ALA A 20 20.89 5.43 24.39
CA ALA A 20 20.53 5.51 22.98
C ALA A 20 19.18 6.24 22.88
N ALA A 21 19.23 7.54 22.57
CA ALA A 21 18.06 8.26 22.12
C ALA A 21 17.64 7.66 20.77
N SER A 22 16.58 6.85 20.77
CA SER A 22 15.94 6.39 19.54
C SER A 22 15.21 7.57 18.90
N ALA A 23 15.83 8.17 17.88
CA ALA A 23 15.14 9.06 16.98
C ALA A 23 14.14 8.22 16.16
N ASN A 24 12.84 8.37 16.44
CA ASN A 24 11.80 7.82 15.58
C ASN A 24 11.85 8.57 14.24
N SER A 25 12.34 7.93 13.18
CA SER A 25 12.27 8.51 11.84
C SER A 25 10.81 8.57 11.40
N VAL A 26 10.41 9.70 10.80
CA VAL A 26 9.09 9.83 10.17
C VAL A 26 8.93 8.68 9.16
N PRO A 27 7.82 7.91 9.21
CA PRO A 27 7.56 6.86 8.23
C PRO A 27 7.64 7.43 6.81
N THR A 28 8.67 7.03 6.06
CA THR A 28 8.79 7.37 4.64
C THR A 28 7.85 6.47 3.86
N TRP A 29 6.85 7.08 3.21
CA TRP A 29 5.91 6.34 2.36
C TRP A 29 6.60 5.92 1.07
N PRO A 30 6.40 4.68 0.59
CA PRO A 30 6.94 4.26 -0.69
C PRO A 30 6.23 4.98 -1.83
N VAL A 31 6.92 5.17 -2.94
CA VAL A 31 6.31 5.64 -4.18
C VAL A 31 5.45 4.50 -4.75
N SER A 32 4.18 4.80 -5.02
CA SER A 32 3.27 3.81 -5.63
C SER A 32 3.67 3.57 -7.09
N PRO A 33 3.73 2.31 -7.56
CA PRO A 33 3.94 2.04 -8.97
C PRO A 33 2.80 2.62 -9.83
N SER A 34 3.08 2.82 -11.11
CA SER A 34 2.09 3.31 -12.06
C SER A 34 2.10 2.48 -13.33
N ARG A 35 0.94 1.96 -13.73
CA ARG A 35 0.76 1.18 -14.96
C ARG A 35 -0.65 1.38 -15.52
N MET A 36 -0.75 1.38 -16.85
CA MET A 36 -2.02 1.49 -17.58
C MET A 36 -2.60 0.13 -17.98
N ILE A 37 -1.76 -0.90 -18.06
CA ILE A 37 -2.14 -2.24 -18.52
C ILE A 37 -1.53 -3.26 -17.55
N LEU A 38 -2.30 -4.31 -17.26
CA LEU A 38 -1.88 -5.47 -16.49
C LEU A 38 -2.41 -6.73 -17.20
N ASP A 39 -1.51 -7.41 -17.91
CA ASP A 39 -1.81 -8.70 -18.51
C ASP A 39 -1.76 -9.81 -17.47
N THR A 40 -2.75 -10.71 -17.52
CA THR A 40 -2.88 -11.82 -16.58
C THR A 40 -3.33 -13.08 -17.30
N PRO A 41 -3.12 -14.28 -16.71
CA PRO A 41 -3.72 -15.51 -17.22
C PRO A 41 -5.27 -15.54 -17.22
N TYR A 42 -5.91 -14.54 -16.62
CA TYR A 42 -7.36 -14.44 -16.43
C TYR A 42 -7.99 -13.29 -17.23
N GLY A 43 -7.23 -12.68 -18.15
CA GLY A 43 -7.63 -11.50 -18.93
C GLY A 43 -6.70 -10.31 -18.69
N THR A 44 -6.92 -9.25 -19.46
CA THR A 44 -6.13 -8.01 -19.40
C THR A 44 -6.94 -6.92 -18.70
N LEU A 45 -6.37 -6.37 -17.62
CA LEU A 45 -6.91 -5.19 -16.95
C LEU A 45 -6.23 -3.95 -17.55
N ASN A 46 -7.00 -3.09 -18.21
CA ASN A 46 -6.48 -1.88 -18.85
C ASN A 46 -7.25 -0.61 -18.47
N ILE A 47 -6.55 0.51 -18.55
CA ILE A 47 -7.10 1.85 -18.39
C ILE A 47 -7.21 2.45 -19.80
N ALA A 48 -8.44 2.62 -20.28
CA ALA A 48 -8.72 3.25 -21.57
C ALA A 48 -9.02 4.74 -21.38
N THR A 49 -8.46 5.59 -22.24
CA THR A 49 -8.77 7.02 -22.26
C THR A 49 -10.08 7.26 -23.02
N SER A 50 -11.00 8.05 -22.46
CA SER A 50 -12.21 8.50 -23.16
C SER A 50 -11.89 9.63 -24.14
N GLU A 51 -12.50 9.60 -25.32
CA GLU A 51 -12.42 10.68 -26.32
C GLU A 51 -13.14 11.97 -25.86
N TYR A 52 -14.04 11.84 -24.89
CA TYR A 52 -14.68 12.95 -24.20
C TYR A 52 -13.94 13.25 -22.89
N ILE A 53 -13.10 14.29 -22.93
CA ILE A 53 -12.56 15.14 -21.85
C ILE A 53 -12.25 14.43 -20.50
N TYR A 54 -10.95 14.19 -20.27
CA TYR A 54 -10.28 13.91 -18.98
C TYR A 54 -10.81 12.77 -18.09
N GLU A 55 -11.55 11.82 -18.64
CA GLU A 55 -12.00 10.66 -17.88
C GLU A 55 -11.44 9.36 -18.48
N SER A 56 -10.69 8.59 -17.69
CA SER A 56 -10.27 7.24 -18.05
C SER A 56 -11.28 6.23 -17.50
N ARG A 57 -11.39 5.08 -18.17
CA ARG A 57 -12.25 3.97 -17.76
C ARG A 57 -11.44 2.72 -17.51
N LEU A 58 -11.79 2.00 -16.45
CA LEU A 58 -11.22 0.68 -16.19
C LEU A 58 -11.93 -0.37 -17.03
N ARG A 59 -11.16 -1.23 -17.67
CA ARG A 59 -11.65 -2.30 -18.54
C ARG A 59 -11.00 -3.62 -18.23
N VAL A 60 -11.76 -4.70 -18.48
CA VAL A 60 -11.26 -6.07 -18.52
C VAL A 60 -11.56 -6.62 -19.91
N ASP A 61 -10.52 -7.05 -20.61
CA ASP A 61 -10.59 -7.53 -22.00
C ASP A 61 -11.34 -6.54 -22.90
N ASP A 62 -10.99 -5.26 -22.78
CA ASP A 62 -11.58 -4.11 -23.49
C ASP A 62 -13.07 -3.83 -23.23
N ASN A 63 -13.69 -4.53 -22.26
CA ASN A 63 -15.04 -4.24 -21.79
C ASN A 63 -14.98 -3.39 -20.51
N ASP A 64 -15.81 -2.34 -20.43
CA ASP A 64 -15.95 -1.54 -19.21
C ASP A 64 -16.38 -2.45 -18.05
N VAL A 65 -15.73 -2.31 -16.88
CA VAL A 65 -16.09 -3.09 -15.70
C VAL A 65 -17.47 -2.71 -15.15
N ASP A 66 -18.07 -3.62 -14.40
CA ASP A 66 -19.33 -3.40 -13.67
C ASP A 66 -19.10 -3.63 -12.16
N PRO A 67 -19.37 -2.64 -11.28
CA PRO A 67 -19.80 -1.28 -11.58
C PRO A 67 -18.73 -0.46 -12.33
N PRO A 68 -19.12 0.54 -13.15
CA PRO A 68 -18.18 1.35 -13.90
C PRO A 68 -17.22 2.10 -12.99
N VAL A 69 -15.92 2.01 -13.30
CA VAL A 69 -14.86 2.75 -12.60
C VAL A 69 -14.30 3.79 -13.56
N ARG A 70 -14.40 5.06 -13.15
CA ARG A 70 -14.05 6.21 -13.97
C ARG A 70 -13.25 7.25 -13.19
N GLY A 71 -12.47 8.06 -13.89
CA GLY A 71 -11.69 9.17 -13.34
C GLY A 71 -10.25 9.15 -13.86
N ILE A 72 -9.33 9.73 -13.09
CA ILE A 72 -7.89 9.60 -13.34
C ILE A 72 -7.44 8.32 -12.66
N LEU A 73 -7.27 7.26 -13.44
CA LEU A 73 -7.02 5.91 -12.94
C LEU A 73 -5.54 5.55 -12.98
N ASN A 74 -5.12 4.69 -12.05
CA ASN A 74 -3.82 4.03 -12.11
C ASN A 74 -3.86 2.64 -11.43
N ILE A 75 -3.23 1.63 -12.04
CA ILE A 75 -3.09 0.29 -11.44
C ILE A 75 -1.81 0.28 -10.58
N THR A 76 -1.95 0.50 -9.28
CA THR A 76 -0.81 0.73 -8.39
C THR A 76 -0.08 -0.56 -8.00
N TYR A 77 -0.79 -1.53 -7.44
CA TYR A 77 -0.23 -2.81 -6.98
C TYR A 77 -0.95 -3.96 -7.65
N ALA A 78 -0.25 -5.09 -7.81
CA ALA A 78 -0.86 -6.32 -8.30
C ALA A 78 -0.18 -7.52 -7.65
N PHE A 79 -0.97 -8.54 -7.33
CA PHE A 79 -0.56 -9.74 -6.63
C PHE A 79 -1.15 -10.96 -7.31
N SER A 80 -0.32 -11.95 -7.60
CA SER A 80 -0.78 -13.23 -8.11
C SER A 80 -1.09 -14.17 -6.95
N THR A 81 -2.24 -14.83 -7.03
CA THR A 81 -2.61 -15.93 -6.14
C THR A 81 -2.79 -17.20 -6.98
N PRO A 82 -2.90 -18.41 -6.36
CA PRO A 82 -3.06 -19.63 -7.13
C PRO A 82 -4.28 -19.69 -8.05
N LYS A 83 -5.30 -18.85 -7.84
CA LYS A 83 -6.56 -18.88 -8.60
C LYS A 83 -6.98 -17.53 -9.20
N ALA A 84 -6.23 -16.47 -8.92
CA ALA A 84 -6.65 -15.11 -9.26
C ALA A 84 -5.46 -14.16 -9.41
N GLN A 85 -5.63 -13.09 -10.17
CA GLN A 85 -4.81 -11.89 -10.08
C GLN A 85 -5.59 -10.81 -9.31
N VAL A 86 -4.97 -10.22 -8.29
CA VAL A 86 -5.58 -9.15 -7.49
C VAL A 86 -4.83 -7.86 -7.74
N ALA A 87 -5.50 -6.85 -8.27
CA ALA A 87 -4.95 -5.54 -8.56
C ALA A 87 -5.57 -4.46 -7.67
N LEU A 88 -4.75 -3.51 -7.22
CA LEU A 88 -5.19 -2.28 -6.57
C LEU A 88 -5.24 -1.19 -7.63
N VAL A 89 -6.42 -0.59 -7.81
CA VAL A 89 -6.61 0.56 -8.69
C VAL A 89 -6.83 1.80 -7.83
N SER A 90 -6.04 2.84 -8.04
CA SER A 90 -6.32 4.17 -7.51
C SER A 90 -7.22 4.93 -8.47
N VAL A 91 -8.21 5.62 -7.92
CA VAL A 91 -9.18 6.44 -8.63
C VAL A 91 -9.03 7.86 -8.10
N ASN A 92 -8.53 8.76 -8.93
CA ASN A 92 -8.49 10.18 -8.60
C ASN A 92 -9.66 10.90 -9.30
N SER A 93 -10.45 11.62 -8.50
CA SER A 93 -11.69 12.25 -8.95
C SER A 93 -11.49 13.64 -9.56
N GLY A 94 -10.26 14.18 -9.53
CA GLY A 94 -9.95 15.55 -9.94
C GLY A 94 -10.51 16.62 -9.00
N ASN A 95 -11.14 16.23 -7.89
CA ASN A 95 -11.67 17.15 -6.88
C ASN A 95 -10.70 17.34 -5.70
N ASN A 96 -10.82 18.48 -5.02
CA ASN A 96 -9.94 18.83 -3.89
C ASN A 96 -10.40 18.27 -2.53
N GLY A 97 -11.58 17.63 -2.46
CA GLY A 97 -12.18 17.18 -1.20
C GLY A 97 -11.64 15.82 -0.74
N CYS A 98 -11.59 14.86 -1.66
CA CYS A 98 -10.97 13.56 -1.44
C CYS A 98 -10.30 13.13 -2.74
N PRO A 99 -9.05 13.58 -2.98
CA PRO A 99 -8.46 13.50 -4.30
C PRO A 99 -8.32 12.07 -4.79
N VAL A 100 -8.09 11.10 -3.91
CA VAL A 100 -7.87 9.71 -4.30
C VAL A 100 -8.61 8.71 -3.42
N SER A 101 -9.16 7.70 -4.09
CA SER A 101 -9.74 6.51 -3.51
C SER A 101 -9.17 5.25 -4.19
N TYR A 102 -9.54 4.08 -3.69
CA TYR A 102 -9.00 2.81 -4.12
C TYR A 102 -10.09 1.77 -4.29
N ARG A 103 -9.82 0.82 -5.19
CA ARG A 103 -10.64 -0.37 -5.41
C ARG A 103 -9.73 -1.57 -5.64
N TRP A 104 -10.10 -2.72 -5.08
CA TRP A 104 -9.51 -3.99 -5.48
C TRP A 104 -10.26 -4.54 -6.68
N VAL A 105 -9.51 -5.05 -7.65
CA VAL A 105 -10.01 -5.77 -8.80
C VAL A 105 -9.44 -7.19 -8.72
N VAL A 106 -10.31 -8.19 -8.65
CA VAL A 106 -9.92 -9.60 -8.63
C VAL A 106 -10.29 -10.19 -9.98
N LEU A 107 -9.30 -10.64 -10.74
CA LEU A 107 -9.47 -11.36 -12.01
C LEU A 107 -9.29 -12.86 -11.77
N GLU A 108 -10.29 -13.64 -12.15
CA GLU A 108 -10.32 -15.10 -12.05
C GLU A 108 -10.78 -15.71 -13.37
N LYS A 109 -10.63 -17.02 -13.53
CA LYS A 109 -11.10 -17.72 -14.74
C LYS A 109 -12.60 -17.54 -14.99
N SER A 110 -13.41 -17.36 -13.94
CA SER A 110 -14.86 -17.18 -14.03
C SER A 110 -15.30 -15.73 -14.32
N GLY A 111 -14.37 -14.77 -14.36
CA GLY A 111 -14.66 -13.36 -14.56
C GLY A 111 -13.91 -12.47 -13.58
N TYR A 112 -14.45 -11.29 -13.29
CA TYR A 112 -13.84 -10.33 -12.37
C TYR A 112 -14.79 -9.91 -11.25
N THR A 113 -14.23 -9.38 -10.18
CA THR A 113 -14.97 -8.61 -9.17
C THR A 113 -14.26 -7.30 -8.88
N VAL A 114 -15.04 -6.25 -8.64
CA VAL A 114 -14.54 -4.93 -8.26
C VAL A 114 -15.14 -4.58 -6.91
N THR A 115 -14.30 -4.21 -5.94
CA THR A 115 -14.80 -3.81 -4.62
C THR A 115 -15.48 -2.44 -4.68
N PRO A 116 -16.32 -2.12 -3.67
CA PRO A 116 -16.65 -0.74 -3.37
C PRO A 116 -15.39 0.10 -3.16
N GLU A 117 -15.57 1.41 -3.30
CA GLU A 117 -14.53 2.39 -3.04
C GLU A 117 -14.10 2.39 -1.57
N PHE A 118 -12.79 2.56 -1.32
CA PHE A 118 -12.22 2.74 0.01
C PHE A 118 -10.98 3.65 -0.04
N GLY A 119 -10.53 4.14 1.11
CA GLY A 119 -9.34 4.99 1.21
C GLY A 119 -9.54 6.16 2.17
N SER A 120 -8.48 6.93 2.35
CA SER A 120 -8.46 8.07 3.27
C SER A 120 -7.97 9.36 2.60
N CYS A 121 -8.21 9.51 1.29
CA CYS A 121 -7.90 10.71 0.52
C CYS A 121 -6.40 11.05 0.42
N SER A 122 -5.54 10.03 0.43
CA SER A 122 -4.09 10.21 0.36
C SER A 122 -3.47 9.24 -0.63
N GLU A 123 -2.59 9.76 -1.49
CA GLU A 123 -1.80 8.95 -2.44
C GLU A 123 -0.62 8.25 -1.76
N HIS A 124 -0.30 8.65 -0.53
CA HIS A 124 0.69 7.99 0.30
C HIS A 124 0.11 6.67 0.82
N ILE A 125 0.49 5.58 0.18
CA ILE A 125 0.07 4.24 0.56
C ILE A 125 1.25 3.31 0.72
N LYS A 126 1.08 2.34 1.62
CA LYS A 126 1.94 1.17 1.73
C LYS A 126 1.07 -0.06 1.61
N VAL A 127 1.37 -0.91 0.63
CA VAL A 127 0.58 -2.09 0.34
C VAL A 127 1.41 -3.34 0.57
N SER A 128 0.82 -4.35 1.20
CA SER A 128 1.43 -5.65 1.40
C SER A 128 0.43 -6.78 1.18
N ALA A 129 0.95 -7.97 0.88
CA ALA A 129 0.16 -9.18 0.74
C ALA A 129 0.77 -10.29 1.58
N LYS A 130 -0.09 -11.04 2.30
CA LYS A 130 0.28 -12.26 3.02
C LYS A 130 -0.76 -13.34 2.71
N GLY A 131 -0.40 -14.26 1.82
CA GLY A 131 -1.35 -15.26 1.31
C GLY A 131 -2.51 -14.59 0.58
N ARG A 132 -3.73 -14.72 1.10
CA ARG A 132 -4.95 -14.11 0.53
C ARG A 132 -5.35 -12.80 1.22
N LEU A 133 -4.53 -12.30 2.14
CA LEU A 133 -4.81 -11.07 2.87
C LEU A 133 -3.98 -9.93 2.29
N PHE A 134 -4.66 -8.93 1.73
CA PHE A 134 -4.07 -7.72 1.16
C PHE A 134 -4.29 -6.56 2.12
N THR A 135 -3.24 -5.83 2.44
CA THR A 135 -3.29 -4.73 3.41
C THR A 135 -2.82 -3.45 2.76
N LEU A 136 -3.65 -2.41 2.81
CA LEU A 136 -3.30 -1.04 2.45
C LEU A 136 -3.22 -0.20 3.72
N GLN A 137 -2.10 0.48 3.91
CA GLN A 137 -1.91 1.48 4.96
C GLN A 137 -1.82 2.86 4.31
N THR A 138 -2.45 3.85 4.91
CA THR A 138 -2.47 5.22 4.39
C THR A 138 -2.66 6.23 5.53
N PRO A 139 -2.16 7.47 5.44
CA PRO A 139 -2.50 8.51 6.39
C PRO A 139 -4.01 8.65 6.55
N SER A 140 -4.48 8.75 7.79
CA SER A 140 -5.87 9.02 8.07
C SER A 140 -6.18 10.51 7.89
N GLN A 141 -7.44 10.82 7.60
CA GLN A 141 -7.94 12.19 7.74
C GLN A 141 -7.88 12.70 9.19
N LYS A 142 -7.84 11.78 10.17
CA LYS A 142 -7.60 12.12 11.57
C LYS A 142 -6.11 12.33 11.79
N ARG A 143 -5.74 13.44 12.45
CA ARG A 143 -4.35 13.73 12.81
C ARG A 143 -3.70 12.58 13.56
N ASP A 144 -2.42 12.36 13.26
CA ASP A 144 -1.54 11.37 13.89
C ASP A 144 -2.09 9.95 13.88
N LYS A 145 -2.85 9.60 12.83
CA LYS A 145 -3.37 8.25 12.61
C LYS A 145 -3.07 7.73 11.21
N ILE A 146 -2.96 6.41 11.14
CA ILE A 146 -2.90 5.63 9.90
C ILE A 146 -4.19 4.83 9.82
N ASP A 147 -4.85 4.87 8.68
CA ASP A 147 -5.91 3.92 8.34
C ASP A 147 -5.31 2.68 7.68
N ILE A 148 -5.80 1.53 8.11
CA ILE A 148 -5.37 0.22 7.65
C ILE A 148 -6.61 -0.49 7.10
N TYR A 149 -6.58 -0.78 5.81
CA TYR A 149 -7.61 -1.48 5.07
C TYR A 149 -7.12 -2.89 4.76
N THR A 150 -7.82 -3.90 5.24
CA THR A 150 -7.52 -5.31 4.96
C THR A 150 -8.59 -5.91 4.06
N PHE A 151 -8.17 -6.55 2.98
CA PHE A 151 -9.03 -7.25 2.03
C PHE A 151 -8.67 -8.74 2.00
N ASP A 152 -9.66 -9.61 2.18
CA ASP A 152 -9.50 -11.07 2.24
C ASP A 152 -9.92 -11.79 0.95
N GLY A 153 -10.15 -11.03 -0.13
CA GLY A 153 -10.73 -11.53 -1.38
C GLY A 153 -12.24 -11.31 -1.48
N LYS A 154 -12.92 -10.93 -0.39
CA LYS A 154 -14.37 -10.67 -0.40
C LYS A 154 -14.77 -9.39 0.32
N THR A 155 -14.19 -9.12 1.48
CA THR A 155 -14.58 -8.02 2.35
C THR A 155 -13.42 -7.11 2.67
N ILE A 156 -13.71 -5.80 2.73
CA ILE A 156 -12.75 -4.79 3.17
C ILE A 156 -13.09 -4.43 4.62
N LYS A 157 -12.09 -4.51 5.49
CA LYS A 157 -12.19 -4.05 6.88
C LYS A 157 -11.25 -2.87 7.09
N ARG A 158 -11.77 -1.81 7.70
CA ARG A 158 -10.98 -0.64 8.11
C ARG A 158 -10.71 -0.67 9.60
N ARG A 159 -9.49 -0.32 9.99
CA ARG A 159 -9.17 0.11 11.36
C ARG A 159 -8.22 1.31 11.32
N SER A 160 -8.21 2.12 12.36
CA SER A 160 -7.22 3.19 12.52
C SER A 160 -6.23 2.83 13.62
N ALA A 161 -4.97 3.22 13.44
CA ALA A 161 -3.90 3.05 14.42
C ALA A 161 -3.14 4.39 14.61
N PRO A 162 -2.44 4.60 15.73
CA PRO A 162 -1.54 5.74 15.88
C PRO A 162 -0.47 5.77 14.79
N TYR A 163 -0.10 6.96 14.31
CA TYR A 163 1.04 7.19 13.44
C TYR A 163 2.31 6.99 14.29
N ARG A 164 2.93 5.82 14.18
CA ARG A 164 4.16 5.41 14.88
C ARG A 164 5.23 5.06 13.89
#